data_AF-S7TKQ3-F1
#
_entry.id   AF-S7TKQ3-F1
#
_cell.length_a   1.000
_cell.length_b   1.000
_cell.length_c   1.000
_cell.angle_alpha   90.00
_cell.angle_beta   90.00
_cell.angle_gamma   90.00
#
_symmetry.space_group_name_H-M   'P 1'
#
loop_
_entity.id
_entity.type
_entity.pdbx_description
1 polymer ?
#
loop_
_entity_poly.entity_id
_entity_poly.type
_entity_poly.pdbx_seq_one_letter_code
_entity_poly.pdbx_strand_id
1 'polypeptide(L)'
;MNVVTQRAFARNEYRAPIRFSRETAQTIHKGEMLNSSVGGMAFIAEHELRPGDGILIQLLETAPDACGLDVKQDYYAEVRWCIPGNAEEVSNFQVGVRFLMETCRLCDEIIHPCRLDNAGLCDACREHVCSFSDGTIKDCIENYLMGNVL
;
A
#
# COMPACT_ATOMS: atom_id res chain seq x y z
N MET A 1 -17.66 29.37 4.41
CA MET A 1 -16.63 28.73 5.25
C MET A 1 -15.73 27.92 4.33
N ASN A 2 -14.51 28.39 4.06
CA ASN A 2 -13.53 27.58 3.34
C ASN A 2 -12.96 26.57 4.31
N VAL A 3 -13.39 25.31 4.20
CA VAL A 3 -12.70 24.20 4.86
C VAL A 3 -11.37 24.07 4.15
N VAL A 4 -10.31 24.63 4.73
CA VAL A 4 -8.95 24.38 4.27
C VAL A 4 -8.70 22.90 4.51
N THR A 5 -8.78 22.09 3.46
CA THR A 5 -8.34 20.70 3.49
C THR A 5 -6.82 20.70 3.49
N GLN A 6 -6.22 20.95 4.66
CA GLN A 6 -4.78 20.83 4.86
C GLN A 6 -4.37 19.38 4.58
N ARG A 7 -3.70 19.16 3.45
CA ARG A 7 -3.08 17.87 3.13
C ARG A 7 -1.73 17.83 3.83
N ALA A 8 -1.44 16.73 4.52
CA ALA A 8 -0.16 16.53 5.19
C ALA A 8 1.01 16.35 4.20
N PHE A 9 0.73 15.98 2.95
CA PHE A 9 1.73 15.71 1.92
C PHE A 9 1.32 16.30 0.58
N ALA A 10 2.29 16.85 -0.16
CA ALA A 10 2.12 17.24 -1.56
C ALA A 10 1.80 16.01 -2.41
N ARG A 11 1.06 16.21 -3.50
CA ARG A 11 0.76 15.16 -4.48
C ARG A 11 1.47 15.46 -5.78
N ASN A 12 2.08 14.43 -6.36
CA ASN A 12 2.62 14.48 -7.70
C ASN A 12 1.48 14.12 -8.66
N GLU A 13 1.16 15.05 -9.55
CA GLU A 13 0.22 14.79 -10.63
C GLU A 13 0.93 13.99 -11.71
N TYR A 14 0.62 12.70 -11.74
CA TYR A 14 1.20 11.77 -12.70
C TYR A 14 0.19 10.68 -13.00
N ARG A 15 0.01 10.43 -14.29
CA ARG A 15 -0.85 9.38 -14.80
C ARG A 15 -0.03 8.18 -15.19
N ALA A 16 -0.43 7.02 -14.69
CA ALA A 16 0.15 5.75 -15.09
C ALA A 16 -0.86 4.61 -14.98
N PRO A 17 -0.72 3.58 -15.82
CA PRO A 17 -1.52 2.38 -15.70
C PRO A 17 -1.16 1.62 -14.42
N ILE A 18 -2.19 1.13 -13.73
CA ILE A 18 -2.07 0.30 -12.53
C ILE A 18 -2.88 -0.98 -12.68
N ARG A 19 -2.54 -1.97 -11.87
CA ARG A 19 -3.39 -3.14 -11.60
C ARG A 19 -3.75 -3.15 -10.13
N PHE A 20 -4.95 -3.57 -9.81
CA PHE A 20 -5.33 -3.77 -8.43
C PHE A 20 -6.22 -5.00 -8.27
N SER A 21 -6.18 -5.59 -7.08
CA SER A 21 -7.06 -6.69 -6.69
C SER A 21 -7.50 -6.51 -5.25
N ARG A 22 -8.66 -7.06 -4.90
CA ARG A 22 -9.00 -7.30 -3.49
C ARG A 22 -8.15 -8.46 -2.99
N GLU A 23 -7.74 -8.40 -1.73
CA GLU A 23 -6.85 -9.41 -1.12
C GLU A 23 -7.36 -10.86 -1.28
N THR A 24 -8.67 -11.06 -1.22
CA THR A 24 -9.30 -12.38 -1.34
C THR A 24 -9.70 -12.75 -2.77
N ALA A 25 -9.53 -11.84 -3.74
CA ALA A 25 -9.96 -12.03 -5.11
C ALA A 25 -8.78 -12.38 -6.03
N GLN A 26 -8.92 -13.46 -6.80
CA GLN A 26 -7.99 -13.78 -7.89
C GLN A 26 -8.15 -12.87 -9.11
N THR A 27 -9.20 -12.03 -9.13
CA THR A 27 -9.49 -11.14 -10.23
C THR A 27 -8.63 -9.88 -10.14
N ILE A 28 -7.80 -9.68 -11.16
CA ILE A 28 -7.00 -8.48 -11.33
C ILE A 28 -7.78 -7.48 -12.17
N HIS A 29 -7.95 -6.28 -11.64
CA HIS A 29 -8.59 -5.16 -12.30
C HIS A 29 -7.55 -4.17 -12.81
N LYS A 30 -7.91 -3.45 -13.88
CA LYS A 30 -7.09 -2.36 -14.43
C LYS A 30 -7.58 -1.03 -13.87
N GLY A 31 -6.66 -0.09 -13.73
CA GLY A 31 -6.99 1.29 -13.40
C GLY A 31 -5.96 2.25 -13.96
N GLU A 32 -6.26 3.54 -13.84
CA GLU A 32 -5.35 4.62 -14.20
C GLU A 32 -5.11 5.49 -12.98
N MET A 33 -3.87 5.51 -12.47
CA MET A 33 -3.49 6.46 -11.43
C MET A 33 -3.62 7.90 -11.96
N LEU A 34 -4.07 8.82 -11.11
CA LEU A 34 -4.22 10.24 -11.44
C LEU A 34 -3.17 11.10 -10.73
N ASN A 35 -2.87 10.75 -9.48
CA ASN A 35 -1.86 11.40 -8.66
C ASN A 35 -1.47 10.49 -7.50
N SER A 36 -0.27 10.69 -6.99
CA SER A 36 0.23 9.97 -5.81
C SER A 36 0.92 10.90 -4.83
N SER A 37 1.10 10.40 -3.62
CA SER A 37 1.88 11.01 -2.54
C SER A 37 2.47 9.90 -1.69
N VAL A 38 3.33 10.26 -0.75
CA VAL A 38 3.85 9.29 0.23
C VAL A 38 2.71 8.55 0.94
N GLY A 39 1.64 9.22 1.36
CA GLY A 39 0.57 8.56 2.15
C GLY A 39 -0.50 7.81 1.34
N GLY A 40 -0.49 7.86 0.00
CA GLY A 40 -1.56 7.29 -0.81
C GLY A 40 -1.71 7.94 -2.17
N MET A 41 -2.73 7.53 -2.91
CA MET A 41 -2.96 7.97 -4.28
C MET A 41 -4.44 8.04 -4.66
N ALA A 42 -4.72 8.61 -5.82
CA ALA A 42 -6.03 8.55 -6.46
C ALA A 42 -5.92 7.91 -7.84
N PHE A 43 -6.91 7.12 -8.23
CA PHE A 43 -6.95 6.43 -9.53
C PHE A 43 -8.38 6.28 -10.05
N ILE A 44 -8.51 5.91 -11.32
CA ILE A 44 -9.78 5.57 -11.97
C ILE A 44 -9.94 4.05 -12.02
N ALA A 45 -11.13 3.55 -11.69
CA ALA A 45 -11.53 2.15 -11.75
C ALA A 45 -12.82 1.98 -12.57
N GLU A 46 -12.97 0.82 -13.22
CA GLU A 46 -14.19 0.45 -13.97
C GLU A 46 -15.34 -0.03 -13.06
N HIS A 47 -15.05 -0.23 -11.77
CA HIS A 47 -16.00 -0.78 -10.80
C HIS A 47 -15.95 -0.01 -9.49
N GLU A 48 -17.09 0.00 -8.80
CA GLU A 48 -17.20 0.61 -7.48
C GLU A 48 -16.40 -0.17 -6.44
N LEU A 49 -15.60 0.56 -5.66
CA LEU A 49 -14.91 0.05 -4.48
C LEU A 49 -15.51 0.63 -3.21
N ARG A 50 -15.57 -0.16 -2.13
CA ARG A 50 -16.18 0.31 -0.88
C ARG A 50 -15.12 0.95 0.01
N PRO A 51 -15.39 2.11 0.63
CA PRO A 51 -14.52 2.62 1.68
C PRO A 51 -14.29 1.58 2.78
N GLY A 52 -13.03 1.42 3.18
CA GLY A 52 -12.57 0.37 4.11
C GLY A 52 -12.09 -0.91 3.42
N ASP A 53 -12.33 -1.10 2.12
CA ASP A 53 -11.78 -2.25 1.39
C ASP A 53 -10.24 -2.19 1.36
N GLY A 54 -9.60 -3.30 1.71
CA GLY A 54 -8.16 -3.52 1.49
C GLY A 54 -7.91 -4.01 0.06
N ILE A 55 -7.03 -3.32 -0.66
CA ILE A 55 -6.63 -3.67 -2.02
C ILE A 55 -5.12 -3.72 -2.16
N LEU A 56 -4.65 -4.61 -3.01
CA LEU A 56 -3.27 -4.69 -3.45
C LEU A 56 -3.14 -3.96 -4.78
N ILE A 57 -2.14 -3.10 -4.92
CA ILE A 57 -1.96 -2.27 -6.10
C ILE A 57 -0.55 -2.45 -6.66
N GLN A 58 -0.48 -2.71 -7.96
CA GLN A 58 0.76 -2.86 -8.70
C GLN A 58 0.87 -1.73 -9.71
N LEU A 59 1.99 -1.01 -9.67
CA LEU A 59 2.32 0.00 -10.66
C LEU A 59 2.91 -0.71 -11.90
N LEU A 60 2.46 -0.36 -13.10
CA LEU A 60 2.99 -0.95 -14.33
C LEU A 60 4.10 -0.15 -14.98
N GLU A 61 4.19 1.15 -14.63
CA GLU A 61 5.17 2.07 -15.19
C GLU A 61 5.84 2.88 -14.08
N THR A 62 7.15 3.08 -14.25
CA THR A 62 7.97 3.88 -13.33
C THR A 62 7.71 5.33 -13.62
N ALA A 63 7.08 6.04 -12.68
CA ALA A 63 7.04 7.48 -12.81
C ALA A 63 8.48 8.00 -12.73
N PRO A 64 8.91 8.87 -13.66
CA PRO A 64 10.26 9.44 -13.64
C PRO A 64 10.56 10.30 -12.41
N ASP A 65 9.52 10.66 -11.64
CA ASP A 65 9.59 11.50 -10.44
C ASP A 65 8.61 11.02 -9.34
N ALA A 66 8.35 9.71 -9.29
CA ALA A 66 7.48 9.13 -8.26
C ALA A 66 8.07 9.46 -6.88
N CYS A 67 7.25 10.01 -5.98
CA CYS A 67 7.58 10.16 -4.56
C CYS A 67 7.90 8.80 -3.91
N GLY A 68 9.07 8.21 -4.20
CA GLY A 68 9.54 6.97 -3.62
C GLY A 68 8.74 5.72 -3.98
N LEU A 69 7.85 5.75 -4.97
CA LEU A 69 7.12 4.55 -5.41
C LEU A 69 7.99 3.73 -6.38
N ASP A 70 8.47 2.58 -5.91
CA ASP A 70 9.10 1.55 -6.73
C ASP A 70 8.04 0.70 -7.47
N VAL A 71 8.25 0.49 -8.76
CA VAL A 71 7.40 -0.34 -9.65
C VAL A 71 7.52 -1.82 -9.34
N LYS A 72 8.60 -2.22 -8.68
CA LYS A 72 8.83 -3.61 -8.28
C LYS A 72 8.08 -4.00 -7.00
N GLN A 73 7.41 -3.06 -6.35
CA GLN A 73 6.72 -3.28 -5.09
C GLN A 73 5.21 -3.22 -5.27
N ASP A 74 4.52 -4.21 -4.69
CA ASP A 74 3.07 -4.17 -4.55
C ASP A 74 2.72 -3.32 -3.33
N TYR A 75 1.75 -2.41 -3.47
CA TYR A 75 1.29 -1.52 -2.42
C TYR A 75 -0.03 -2.00 -1.86
N TYR A 76 -0.06 -2.35 -0.57
CA TYR A 76 -1.31 -2.58 0.13
C TYR A 76 -1.92 -1.25 0.57
N ALA A 77 -3.20 -1.06 0.26
CA ALA A 77 -3.87 0.20 0.47
C ALA A 77 -5.32 0.01 0.92
N GLU A 78 -5.81 0.95 1.70
CA GLU A 78 -7.21 1.02 2.12
C GLU A 78 -7.95 2.05 1.29
N VAL A 79 -9.10 1.67 0.75
CA VAL A 79 -10.01 2.59 0.06
C VAL A 79 -10.58 3.60 1.05
N ARG A 80 -10.34 4.89 0.83
CA ARG A 80 -10.84 5.99 1.66
C ARG A 80 -12.12 6.61 1.13
N TRP A 81 -12.26 6.64 -0.20
CA TRP A 81 -13.46 7.11 -0.88
C TRP A 81 -13.50 6.53 -2.30
N CYS A 82 -14.72 6.40 -2.81
CA CYS A 82 -15.01 6.01 -4.19
C CYS A 82 -16.20 6.86 -4.64
N ILE A 83 -16.04 7.61 -5.72
CA ILE A 83 -17.07 8.47 -6.27
C ILE A 83 -17.26 8.17 -7.76
N PRO A 84 -18.50 8.17 -8.27
CA PRO A 84 -18.73 8.03 -9.70
C PRO A 84 -18.05 9.16 -10.46
N GLY A 85 -17.46 8.83 -11.59
CA GLY A 85 -16.90 9.77 -12.56
C GLY A 85 -18.00 10.59 -13.24
N ASN A 86 -17.59 11.57 -14.04
CA ASN A 86 -18.54 12.42 -14.76
C ASN A 86 -19.42 11.59 -15.70
N ALA A 87 -20.70 11.99 -15.79
CA ALA A 87 -21.79 11.23 -16.41
C ALA A 87 -21.64 10.93 -17.91
N GLU A 88 -20.59 11.42 -18.58
CA GLU A 88 -20.35 11.20 -20.01
C GLU A 88 -19.43 10.01 -20.30
N GLU A 89 -18.69 9.51 -19.31
CA GLU A 89 -17.86 8.30 -19.45
C GLU A 89 -18.52 7.12 -18.75
N VAL A 90 -18.70 6.04 -19.51
CA VAL A 90 -19.36 4.81 -19.06
C VAL A 90 -18.60 4.23 -17.84
N SER A 91 -19.24 4.29 -16.68
CA SER A 91 -18.91 3.53 -15.45
C SER A 91 -17.52 3.70 -14.85
N ASN A 92 -16.88 4.87 -15.05
CA ASN A 92 -15.62 5.16 -14.37
C ASN A 92 -15.88 5.64 -12.93
N PHE A 93 -15.08 5.18 -11.98
CA PHE A 93 -15.10 5.61 -10.58
C PHE A 93 -13.75 6.22 -10.24
N GLN A 94 -13.75 7.41 -9.63
CA GLN A 94 -12.54 7.92 -8.99
C GLN A 94 -12.44 7.33 -7.59
N VAL A 95 -11.29 6.76 -7.29
CA VAL A 95 -11.01 6.09 -6.04
C VAL A 95 -9.81 6.75 -5.39
N GLY A 96 -9.93 7.07 -4.11
CA GLY A 96 -8.82 7.51 -3.28
C GLY A 96 -8.44 6.44 -2.28
N VAL A 97 -7.15 6.15 -2.21
CA VAL A 97 -6.60 5.15 -1.28
C VAL A 97 -5.55 5.75 -0.37
N ARG A 98 -5.37 5.13 0.79
CA ARG A 98 -4.27 5.37 1.72
C ARG A 98 -3.36 4.15 1.71
N PHE A 99 -2.06 4.34 1.51
CA PHE A 99 -1.11 3.24 1.65
C PHE A 99 -1.04 2.81 3.11
N LEU A 100 -1.09 1.51 3.32
CA LEU A 100 -0.80 0.93 4.62
C LEU A 100 0.71 0.76 4.70
N MET A 101 1.29 1.41 5.69
CA MET A 101 2.72 1.38 5.97
C MET A 101 2.92 0.91 7.40
N GLU A 102 3.94 0.11 7.62
CA GLU A 102 4.41 -0.27 8.94
C GLU A 102 5.87 0.15 9.10
N THR A 103 6.37 0.14 10.33
CA THR A 103 7.80 0.34 10.61
C THR A 103 8.39 -0.97 11.07
N CYS A 104 9.58 -1.29 10.57
CA CYS A 104 10.30 -2.48 10.98
C CYS A 104 10.62 -2.43 12.46
N ARG A 105 10.21 -3.46 13.21
CA ARG A 105 10.41 -3.54 14.66
C ARG A 105 11.87 -3.68 15.09
N LEU A 106 12.80 -3.93 14.15
CA LEU A 106 14.22 -4.13 14.42
C LEU A 106 15.11 -3.00 13.93
N CYS A 107 14.75 -2.32 12.84
CA CYS A 107 15.58 -1.27 12.25
C CYS A 107 14.84 0.04 11.95
N ASP A 108 13.55 0.13 12.29
CA ASP A 108 12.67 1.29 12.09
C ASP A 108 12.46 1.72 10.63
N GLU A 109 12.98 0.97 9.65
CA GLU A 109 12.72 1.19 8.23
C GLU A 109 11.23 1.06 7.89
N ILE A 110 10.75 1.87 6.95
CA ILE A 110 9.35 1.82 6.50
C ILE A 110 9.15 0.55 5.66
N ILE A 111 8.17 -0.25 6.07
CA ILE A 111 7.70 -1.45 5.37
C ILE A 111 6.43 -1.09 4.63
N HIS A 112 6.40 -1.41 3.34
CA HIS A 112 5.16 -1.49 2.56
C HIS A 112 4.69 -2.94 2.62
N PRO A 113 3.69 -3.29 3.44
CA PRO A 113 3.28 -4.66 3.59
C PRO A 113 2.71 -5.16 2.26
N CYS A 114 3.29 -6.21 1.70
CA CYS A 114 2.67 -6.91 0.56
C CYS A 114 1.54 -7.85 1.02
N ARG A 115 1.40 -8.07 2.34
CA ARG A 115 0.38 -8.90 3.02
C ARG A 115 0.13 -8.38 4.44
N LEU A 116 -1.08 -8.57 4.95
CA LEU A 116 -1.46 -8.26 6.34
C LEU A 116 -0.71 -9.08 7.40
N ASP A 117 -0.11 -10.19 7.02
CA ASP A 117 0.52 -11.15 7.95
C ASP A 117 2.05 -10.97 8.08
N ASN A 118 2.55 -9.76 7.85
CA ASN A 118 3.95 -9.46 8.07
C ASN A 118 4.22 -9.30 9.57
N ALA A 119 5.23 -10.00 10.09
CA ALA A 119 5.68 -9.94 11.49
C ALA A 119 6.24 -8.56 11.92
N GLY A 120 5.89 -7.48 11.22
CA GLY A 120 6.45 -6.15 11.40
C GLY A 120 7.95 -6.08 11.07
N LEU A 121 8.45 -6.93 10.17
CA LEU A 121 9.86 -6.97 9.75
C LEU A 121 10.03 -6.67 8.26
N CYS A 122 11.02 -5.84 7.93
CA CYS A 122 11.48 -5.66 6.56
C CYS A 122 12.17 -6.93 6.06
N ASP A 123 12.30 -7.07 4.75
CA ASP A 123 12.86 -8.28 4.14
C ASP A 123 14.29 -8.57 4.62
N ALA A 124 15.14 -7.53 4.74
CA ALA A 124 16.50 -7.67 5.24
C ALA A 124 16.54 -8.19 6.69
N CYS A 125 15.73 -7.61 7.58
CA CYS A 125 15.65 -8.07 8.97
C CYS A 125 15.06 -9.47 9.07
N ARG A 126 14.08 -9.81 8.23
CA ARG A 126 13.48 -11.14 8.17
C ARG A 126 14.48 -12.18 7.72
N GLU A 127 15.20 -11.93 6.62
CA GLU A 127 16.27 -12.80 6.14
C GLU A 127 17.37 -12.96 7.18
N HIS A 128 17.74 -11.88 7.87
CA HIS A 128 18.70 -11.93 8.95
C HIS A 128 18.24 -12.83 10.10
N VAL A 129 16.98 -12.69 10.54
CA VAL A 129 16.41 -13.55 11.59
C VAL A 129 16.34 -15.01 11.14
N CYS A 130 15.91 -15.27 9.90
CA CYS A 130 15.86 -16.60 9.32
C CYS A 130 17.24 -17.23 9.13
N SER A 131 18.31 -16.43 9.03
CA SER A 131 19.68 -16.91 8.88
C SER A 131 20.29 -17.48 10.16
N PHE A 132 19.71 -17.18 11.33
CA PHE A 132 20.13 -17.81 12.58
C PHE A 132 19.76 -19.29 12.59
N SER A 133 20.72 -20.14 12.99
CA SER A 133 20.44 -21.55 13.29
C SER A 133 19.37 -21.64 14.38
N ASP A 134 18.47 -22.61 14.28
CA ASP A 134 17.45 -22.87 15.29
C ASP A 134 18.10 -22.99 16.67
N GLY A 135 17.66 -22.14 17.61
CA GLY A 135 18.31 -21.96 18.90
C GLY A 135 17.77 -20.75 19.66
N THR A 136 18.24 -20.57 20.88
CA THR A 136 17.70 -19.62 21.86
C THR A 136 17.62 -18.17 21.37
N ILE A 137 18.55 -17.72 20.53
CA ILE A 137 18.53 -16.35 20.00
C ILE A 137 17.35 -16.14 19.04
N LYS A 138 17.11 -17.09 18.14
CA LYS A 138 15.98 -17.04 17.20
C LYS A 138 14.66 -17.10 17.97
N ASP A 139 14.55 -18.01 18.93
CA ASP A 139 13.36 -18.14 19.78
C ASP A 139 13.08 -16.87 20.59
N CYS A 140 14.13 -16.22 21.13
CA CYS A 140 13.98 -14.95 21.84
C CYS A 140 13.48 -13.84 20.93
N ILE A 141 13.99 -13.74 19.70
CA ILE A 141 13.57 -12.73 18.73
C ILE A 141 12.11 -12.99 18.31
N GLU A 142 11.76 -14.23 17.98
CA GLU A 142 10.39 -14.60 17.62
C GLU A 142 9.41 -14.29 18.76
N ASN A 143 9.75 -14.64 20.00
CA ASN A 143 8.92 -14.31 21.17
C ASN A 143 8.76 -12.80 21.37
N TYR A 144 9.84 -12.03 21.23
CA TYR A 144 9.78 -10.56 21.28
C TYR A 144 8.85 -10.00 20.19
N LEU A 145 8.95 -10.51 18.95
CA LEU A 145 8.11 -10.08 17.83
C LEU A 145 6.64 -10.47 18.00
N MET A 146 6.36 -11.60 18.63
CA MET A 146 4.99 -12.03 18.96
C MET A 146 4.41 -11.28 20.18
N GLY A 147 5.19 -10.42 20.85
CA GLY A 147 4.77 -9.75 22.08
C GLY A 147 4.73 -10.69 23.29
N ASN A 148 5.32 -11.87 23.19
CA ASN A 148 5.46 -12.86 24.25
C ASN A 148 6.76 -12.61 25.01
N VAL A 149 6.88 -11.46 25.68
CA VAL A 149 8.00 -11.21 26.59
C VAL A 149 7.57 -11.69 27.98
N LEU A 150 8.19 -12.76 28.46
CA LEU A 150 8.09 -13.25 29.85
C LEU A 150 8.97 -12.43 30.79
#